data_AF-A0A5S9LYQ1-F1
#
_entry.id   AF-A0A5S9LYQ1-F1
#
_cell.length_a   1.000
_cell.length_b   1.000
_cell.length_c   1.000
_cell.angle_alpha   90.00
_cell.angle_beta   90.00
_cell.angle_gamma   90.00
#
_symmetry.space_group_name_H-M   'P 1'
#
loop_
_entity.id
_entity.type
_entity.pdbx_description
1 polymer ?
#
loop_
_entity_poly.entity_id
_entity_poly.type
_entity_poly.pdbx_seq_one_letter_code
_entity_poly.pdbx_strand_id
1 'polypeptide(L)'
;MIVPVTAERDEQGYWSHPAYARSGCETAAEFSYWLRIHGLQCFVMTMRDEAPEVFAAGFTDEAPDARGWIPEPPDDDGWFLGSVHDTDDGPVCYWFRYTRTS
;
A
#
# COMPACT_ATOMS: atom_id res chain seq x y z
N MET A 1 -18.69 1.05 -4.43
CA MET A 1 -17.73 2.09 -4.05
C MET A 1 -16.96 1.59 -2.84
N ILE A 2 -15.63 1.60 -2.92
CA ILE A 2 -14.69 1.22 -1.85
C ILE A 2 -14.55 2.41 -0.86
N VAL A 3 -15.00 2.24 0.37
CA VAL A 3 -14.96 3.32 1.35
C VAL A 3 -13.61 3.31 2.08
N PRO A 4 -12.92 4.45 2.23
CA PRO A 4 -11.73 4.52 3.06
C PRO A 4 -12.01 4.00 4.48
N VAL A 5 -11.11 3.18 5.00
CA VAL A 5 -11.19 2.67 6.37
C VAL A 5 -9.90 3.02 7.12
N THR A 6 -10.01 3.11 8.45
CA THR A 6 -8.85 3.25 9.31
C THR A 6 -7.98 2.01 9.18
N ALA A 7 -6.69 2.20 8.91
CA ALA A 7 -5.74 1.11 8.79
C ALA A 7 -5.28 0.64 10.17
N GLU A 8 -5.55 -0.61 10.49
CA GLU A 8 -5.10 -1.28 11.71
C GLU A 8 -3.94 -2.21 11.35
N ARG A 9 -2.71 -1.69 11.40
CA ARG A 9 -1.51 -2.46 11.05
C ARG A 9 -1.28 -3.60 12.04
N ASP A 10 -0.83 -4.72 11.49
CA ASP A 10 -0.39 -5.85 12.29
C ASP A 10 0.94 -5.57 13.01
N GLU A 11 1.42 -6.57 13.74
CA GLU A 11 2.67 -6.51 14.49
C GLU A 11 3.90 -6.28 13.60
N GLN A 12 3.82 -6.52 12.30
CA GLN A 12 4.90 -6.28 11.34
C GLN A 12 4.72 -4.95 10.59
N GLY A 13 3.69 -4.17 10.91
CA GLY A 13 3.38 -2.90 10.25
C GLY A 13 2.68 -3.06 8.91
N TYR A 14 2.23 -4.27 8.56
CA TYR A 14 1.50 -4.54 7.33
C TYR A 14 0.01 -4.43 7.53
N TRP A 15 -0.68 -4.13 6.44
CA TRP A 15 -2.13 -4.03 6.40
C TRP A 15 -2.61 -4.03 4.95
N SER A 16 -3.80 -4.55 4.69
CA SER A 16 -4.42 -4.41 3.38
C SER A 16 -5.87 -3.98 3.52
N HIS A 17 -6.27 -3.06 2.65
CA HIS A 17 -7.65 -2.60 2.59
C HIS A 17 -8.57 -3.81 2.36
N PRO A 18 -9.65 -4.01 3.13
CA PRO A 18 -10.46 -5.23 3.06
C PRO A 18 -11.03 -5.51 1.66
N ALA A 19 -11.33 -4.47 0.89
CA ALA A 19 -11.76 -4.62 -0.51
C ALA A 19 -10.65 -5.15 -1.43
N TYR A 20 -9.40 -4.77 -1.20
CA TYR A 20 -8.25 -5.27 -1.94
C TYR A 20 -7.88 -6.69 -1.48
N ALA A 21 -7.85 -6.94 -0.16
CA ALA A 21 -7.62 -8.28 0.37
C ALA A 21 -8.63 -9.33 -0.15
N ARG A 22 -9.89 -8.93 -0.36
CA ARG A 22 -10.95 -9.79 -0.94
C ARG A 22 -10.94 -9.86 -2.47
N SER A 23 -10.16 -9.03 -3.17
CA SER A 23 -10.15 -9.03 -4.63
C SER A 23 -9.55 -10.31 -5.20
N GLY A 24 -8.66 -10.96 -4.46
CA GLY A 24 -7.93 -12.14 -4.91
C GLY A 24 -7.00 -11.83 -6.09
N CYS A 25 -6.56 -10.59 -6.25
CA CYS A 25 -5.59 -10.24 -7.29
C CYS A 25 -4.23 -10.85 -6.96
N GLU A 26 -3.74 -11.74 -7.82
CA GLU A 26 -2.42 -12.37 -7.67
C GLU A 26 -1.42 -11.81 -8.68
N THR A 27 -1.93 -11.18 -9.75
CA THR A 27 -1.11 -10.63 -10.84
C THR A 27 -1.33 -9.13 -11.02
N ALA A 28 -0.34 -8.46 -11.62
CA ALA A 28 -0.43 -7.05 -11.99
C ALA A 28 -1.59 -6.77 -12.96
N ALA A 29 -1.94 -7.73 -13.83
CA ALA A 29 -3.05 -7.61 -14.77
C ALA A 29 -4.40 -7.62 -14.04
N GLU A 30 -4.60 -8.55 -13.10
CA GLU A 30 -5.81 -8.60 -12.27
C GLU A 30 -5.94 -7.36 -11.39
N PHE A 31 -4.83 -6.90 -10.82
CA PHE A 31 -4.82 -5.68 -10.03
C PHE A 31 -5.19 -4.45 -10.86
N SER A 32 -4.61 -4.30 -12.05
CA SER A 32 -4.95 -3.22 -12.99
C SER A 32 -6.41 -3.25 -13.41
N TYR A 33 -6.95 -4.45 -13.66
CA TYR A 33 -8.36 -4.65 -13.97
C TYR A 33 -9.26 -4.27 -12.78
N TRP A 34 -8.90 -4.70 -11.57
CA TRP A 34 -9.61 -4.40 -10.34
C TRP A 34 -9.69 -2.89 -10.07
N LEU A 35 -8.57 -2.17 -10.21
CA LEU A 35 -8.55 -0.71 -10.10
C LEU A 35 -9.51 -0.06 -11.11
N ARG A 36 -9.49 -0.53 -12.36
CA ARG A 36 -10.34 0.00 -13.43
C ARG A 36 -11.83 -0.20 -13.15
N ILE A 37 -12.27 -1.40 -12.75
CA ILE A 37 -13.70 -1.67 -12.48
C ILE A 37 -14.23 -0.92 -11.25
N HIS A 38 -13.34 -0.53 -10.34
CA HIS A 38 -13.68 0.27 -9.17
C HIS A 38 -13.45 1.78 -9.34
N GLY A 39 -12.98 2.21 -10.51
CA GLY A 39 -12.70 3.62 -10.79
C GLY A 39 -11.61 4.18 -9.88
N LEU A 40 -10.53 3.42 -9.66
CA LEU A 40 -9.42 3.78 -8.81
C LEU A 40 -8.14 4.04 -9.60
N GLN A 41 -7.32 4.94 -9.08
CA GLN A 41 -5.90 5.10 -9.38
C GLN A 41 -5.10 4.55 -8.21
N CYS A 42 -3.91 4.01 -8.50
CA CYS A 42 -2.97 3.55 -7.49
C CYS A 42 -1.65 4.30 -7.63
N PHE A 43 -1.12 4.79 -6.52
CA PHE A 43 0.25 5.29 -6.41
C PHE A 43 1.03 4.32 -5.52
N VAL A 44 2.25 3.95 -5.95
CA VAL A 44 3.09 2.98 -5.25
C VAL A 44 4.30 3.72 -4.67
N MET A 45 4.52 3.52 -3.38
CA MET A 45 5.69 4.02 -2.66
C MET A 45 6.48 2.83 -2.14
N THR A 46 7.80 2.93 -2.15
CA THR A 46 8.68 1.93 -1.54
C THR A 46 9.24 2.48 -0.24
N MET A 47 9.34 1.66 0.80
CA MET A 47 9.97 2.06 2.05
C MET A 47 11.44 2.43 1.84
N ARG A 48 12.10 1.79 0.87
CA ARG A 48 13.49 2.07 0.49
C ARG A 48 13.70 3.53 0.07
N ASP A 49 12.76 4.08 -0.71
CA ASP A 49 12.86 5.45 -1.20
C ASP A 49 12.37 6.46 -0.15
N GLU A 50 11.29 6.14 0.56
CA GLU A 50 10.61 7.07 1.47
C GLU A 50 11.22 7.12 2.88
N ALA A 51 11.78 6.00 3.34
CA ALA A 51 12.33 5.87 4.67
C ALA A 51 13.64 5.05 4.64
N PRO A 52 14.67 5.49 3.90
CA PRO A 52 15.89 4.72 3.68
C PRO A 52 16.62 4.36 4.97
N GLU A 53 16.57 5.21 5.99
CA GLU A 53 17.18 4.93 7.31
C GLU A 53 16.43 3.82 8.06
N VAL A 54 15.09 3.84 8.01
CA VAL A 54 14.26 2.80 8.64
C VAL A 54 14.40 1.49 7.86
N PHE A 55 14.46 1.57 6.54
CA PHE A 55 14.69 0.43 5.66
C PHE A 55 16.05 -0.21 5.95
N ALA A 56 17.11 0.58 6.05
CA ALA A 56 18.46 0.12 6.40
C ALA A 56 18.51 -0.51 7.82
N ALA A 57 17.82 0.08 8.79
CA ALA A 57 17.75 -0.43 10.16
C ALA A 57 16.99 -1.76 10.27
N GLY A 58 16.07 -2.04 9.33
CA GLY A 58 15.32 -3.29 9.26
C GLY A 58 16.12 -4.50 8.74
N PHE A 59 17.32 -4.30 8.17
CA PHE A 59 18.22 -5.39 7.79
C PHE A 59 18.91 -5.98 9.02
N THR A 60 18.15 -6.80 9.76
CA THR A 60 18.65 -7.59 10.89
C THR A 60 18.59 -9.09 10.53
N ASP A 61 18.85 -9.98 11.50
CA ASP A 61 18.62 -11.43 11.32
C ASP A 61 17.11 -11.77 11.23
N GLU A 62 16.22 -10.81 11.48
CA GLU A 62 14.77 -10.91 11.27
C GLU A 62 14.39 -10.48 9.84
N ALA A 63 13.26 -10.99 9.32
CA ALA A 63 12.73 -10.55 8.04
C ALA A 63 12.44 -9.02 8.08
N PRO A 64 12.69 -8.27 6.98
CA PRO A 64 12.34 -6.86 6.91
C PRO A 64 10.86 -6.65 7.24
N ASP A 65 10.56 -5.59 8.00
CA ASP A 65 9.19 -5.24 8.37
C ASP A 65 8.89 -3.76 8.12
N ALA A 66 7.62 -3.38 8.22
CA ALA A 66 7.14 -2.01 7.99
C ALA A 66 6.75 -1.27 9.28
N ARG A 67 7.11 -1.78 10.47
CA ARG A 67 6.68 -1.22 11.77
C ARG A 67 7.09 0.23 11.96
N GLY A 68 8.33 0.55 11.57
CA GLY A 68 8.89 1.89 11.70
C GLY A 68 8.49 2.86 10.58
N TRP A 69 7.77 2.39 9.56
CA TRP A 69 7.44 3.21 8.39
C TRP A 69 6.06 3.82 8.49
N ILE A 70 6.00 5.16 8.48
CA ILE A 70 4.75 5.93 8.46
C ILE A 70 4.64 6.61 7.08
N PRO A 71 4.15 5.91 6.03
CA PRO A 71 3.92 6.49 4.72
C PRO A 71 2.86 7.58 4.81
N GLU A 72 3.14 8.70 4.16
CA GLU A 72 2.21 9.78 3.91
C GLU A 72 1.65 9.67 2.49
N PRO A 73 0.43 10.19 2.22
CA PRO A 73 -0.09 10.21 0.86
C PRO A 73 0.79 11.06 -0.05
N PRO A 74 0.82 10.79 -1.37
CA PRO A 74 1.66 11.54 -2.30
C PRO A 74 1.25 13.01 -2.44
N ASP A 75 -0.04 13.33 -2.23
CA ASP A 75 -0.59 14.68 -2.18
C ASP A 75 -1.92 14.70 -1.38
N ASP A 76 -2.56 15.88 -1.31
CA ASP A 76 -3.81 16.11 -0.57
C ASP A 76 -5.10 15.81 -1.38
N ASP A 77 -5.02 15.24 -2.58
CA ASP A 77 -6.18 15.05 -3.47
C ASP A 77 -6.97 13.76 -3.14
N GLY A 78 -7.24 13.49 -1.86
CA GLY A 78 -8.18 12.43 -1.47
C GLY A 78 -7.65 11.00 -1.60
N TRP A 79 -6.34 10.80 -1.44
CA TRP A 79 -5.74 9.48 -1.30
C TRP A 79 -6.14 8.79 0.00
N PHE A 80 -6.31 7.47 -0.05
CA PHE A 80 -6.52 6.63 1.12
C PHE A 80 -5.64 5.38 1.03
N LEU A 81 -5.28 4.82 2.19
CA LEU A 81 -4.37 3.69 2.23
C LEU A 81 -5.03 2.45 1.59
N GLY A 82 -4.35 1.88 0.62
CA GLY A 82 -4.75 0.67 -0.09
C GLY A 82 -4.11 -0.58 0.51
N SER A 83 -2.80 -0.56 0.71
CA SER A 83 -2.08 -1.61 1.42
C SER A 83 -0.69 -1.16 1.83
N VAL A 84 -0.13 -1.83 2.84
CA VAL A 84 1.28 -1.88 3.19
C VAL A 84 1.61 -3.35 3.29
N HIS A 85 2.49 -3.84 2.44
CA HIS A 85 2.82 -5.26 2.35
C HIS A 85 4.27 -5.45 1.94
N ASP A 86 4.79 -6.62 2.26
CA ASP A 86 6.13 -7.01 1.86
C ASP A 86 6.21 -7.40 0.38
N THR A 87 7.38 -7.19 -0.21
CA THR A 87 7.74 -7.66 -1.56
C THR A 87 9.18 -8.15 -1.54
N ASP A 88 9.64 -8.77 -2.62
CA ASP A 88 11.04 -9.20 -2.73
C ASP A 88 12.05 -8.03 -2.58
N ASP A 89 11.62 -6.80 -2.86
CA ASP A 89 12.43 -5.58 -2.71
C ASP A 89 12.22 -4.87 -1.36
N GLY A 90 11.44 -5.49 -0.48
CA GLY A 90 11.02 -4.99 0.82
C GLY A 90 9.65 -4.33 0.82
N PRO A 91 9.28 -3.63 1.91
CA PRO A 91 7.93 -3.11 2.08
C PRO A 91 7.56 -2.03 1.06
N VAL A 92 6.34 -2.16 0.53
CA VAL A 92 5.71 -1.17 -0.36
C VAL A 92 4.36 -0.72 0.20
N CYS A 93 3.96 0.49 -0.18
CA CYS A 93 2.69 1.10 0.20
C CYS A 93 1.91 1.47 -1.05
N TYR A 94 0.68 1.01 -1.13
CA TYR A 94 -0.26 1.39 -2.17
C TYR A 94 -1.22 2.44 -1.62
N TRP A 95 -1.29 3.58 -2.29
CA TRP A 95 -2.30 4.60 -2.08
C TRP A 95 -3.35 4.51 -3.18
N PHE A 96 -4.62 4.52 -2.80
CA PHE A 96 -5.73 4.53 -3.75
C PHE A 96 -6.42 5.89 -3.76
N ARG A 97 -6.92 6.29 -4.92
CA ARG A 97 -7.78 7.45 -5.09
C ARG A 97 -8.82 7.17 -6.16
N TYR A 98 -10.00 7.75 -6.04
CA TYR A 98 -10.99 7.70 -7.11
C TYR A 98 -10.56 8.48 -8.35
N THR A 99 -10.69 7.85 -9.52
CA THR A 99 -10.65 8.58 -10.78
C THR A 99 -11.82 9.54 -10.81
N ARG A 100 -11.56 10.85 -10.86
CA ARG A 100 -12.62 11.82 -11.14
C ARG A 100 -13.10 11.57 -12.56
N THR A 101 -14.32 11.08 -12.72
CA THR A 101 -14.96 11.00 -14.03
C THR A 101 -15.27 12.44 -14.44
N SER A 102 -14.46 13.00 -15.35
CA SER A 102 -14.78 14.26 -16.03
C SER A 102 -15.96 14.09 -16.97
#